data_AF-A0A7V9UWT6-F1
#
_entry.id   AF-A0A7V9UWT6-F1
#
_cell.length_a   1.000
_cell.length_b   1.000
_cell.length_c   1.000
_cell.angle_alpha   90.00
_cell.angle_beta   90.00
_cell.angle_gamma   90.00
#
_symmetry.space_group_name_H-M   'P 1'
#
loop_
_entity.id
_entity.type
_entity.pdbx_description
1 polymer ?
#
loop_
_entity_poly.entity_id
_entity_poly.type
_entity_poly.pdbx_seq_one_letter_code
_entity_poly.pdbx_strand_id
1 'polypeptide(L)' 'MCGIAGFISKSKDAPVIEREIKLDKMCKIITYRGPDEQGTAVEGRAALGMRRLSI' A
#
# COMPACT_ATOMS: atom_id res chain seq x y z
N MET A 1 14.86 -1.72 -7.38
CA MET A 1 13.63 -1.77 -8.21
C MET A 1 12.44 -1.54 -7.30
N CYS A 2 11.61 -0.54 -7.56
CA CYS A 2 10.45 -0.19 -6.74
C CYS A 2 9.57 -1.41 -6.39
N GLY A 3 8.93 -1.36 -5.21
CA GLY A 3 7.95 -2.35 -4.75
C GLY A 3 6.52 -1.83 -4.87
N ILE A 4 5.57 -2.70 -5.20
CA ILE A 4 4.13 -2.38 -5.25
C ILE A 4 3.40 -3.42 -4.41
N ALA A 5 2.45 -2.97 -3.60
CA ALA A 5 1.58 -3.79 -2.79
C ALA A 5 0.14 -3.28 -2.90
N GLY A 6 -0.85 -4.16 -2.86
CA GLY A 6 -2.24 -3.72 -2.89
C GLY A 6 -3.23 -4.86 -2.78
N PHE A 7 -4.49 -4.51 -2.56
CA PHE A 7 -5.60 -5.46 -2.50
C PHE A 7 -6.93 -4.78 -2.85
N ILE A 8 -7.91 -5.60 -3.23
CA ILE A 8 -9.30 -5.18 -3.43
C ILE A 8 -10.16 -5.75 -2.30
N SER A 9 -10.86 -4.89 -1.56
CA SER A 9 -11.77 -5.31 -0.50
C SER A 9 -13.04 -5.94 -1.06
N LYS A 10 -13.43 -7.08 -0.48
CA LYS A 10 -14.68 -7.76 -0.83
C LYS A 10 -15.92 -6.95 -0.43
N SER A 11 -15.90 -6.26 0.70
CA SER A 11 -16.97 -5.33 1.09
C SER A 11 -16.58 -3.88 0.77
N LYS A 12 -17.57 -3.06 0.38
CA LYS A 12 -17.39 -1.60 0.29
C LYS A 12 -17.33 -0.93 1.67
N ASP A 13 -17.84 -1.60 2.69
CA ASP A 13 -18.08 -1.00 4.01
C ASP A 13 -16.87 -1.10 4.94
N ALA A 14 -15.80 -1.77 4.52
CA ALA A 14 -14.57 -1.84 5.29
C ALA A 14 -14.02 -0.42 5.53
N PRO A 15 -13.82 -0.01 6.80
CA PRO A 15 -13.34 1.33 7.12
C PRO A 15 -12.06 1.66 6.36
N VAL A 16 -11.95 2.91 5.86
CA VAL A 16 -10.76 3.37 5.13
C VAL A 16 -9.51 3.19 5.99
N ILE A 17 -9.59 3.57 7.27
CA ILE A 17 -8.50 3.47 8.24
C ILE A 17 -7.93 2.04 8.34
N GLU A 18 -8.79 1.02 8.39
CA GLU A 18 -8.34 -0.37 8.52
C GLU A 18 -7.59 -0.84 7.27
N ARG A 19 -8.02 -0.36 6.10
CA ARG A 19 -7.40 -0.67 4.83
C ARG A 19 -6.06 0.03 4.67
N GLU A 20 -5.97 1.29 5.10
CA GLU A 20 -4.71 2.04 5.15
C GLU A 20 -3.69 1.35 6.07
N ILE A 21 -4.09 0.96 7.28
CA ILE A 21 -3.22 0.26 8.23
C ILE A 21 -2.73 -1.08 7.64
N LYS A 22 -3.62 -1.84 7.00
CA LYS A 22 -3.24 -3.11 6.36
C LYS A 22 -2.29 -2.88 5.20
N LEU A 23 -2.57 -1.90 4.35
CA LEU A 23 -1.74 -1.55 3.20
C LEU A 23 -0.34 -1.08 3.64
N ASP A 24 -0.26 -0.28 4.71
CA ASP A 24 1.01 0.17 5.29
C ASP A 24 1.86 -1.01 5.78
N LYS A 25 1.25 -1.99 6.46
CA LYS A 25 1.95 -3.23 6.86
C LYS A 25 2.50 -4.00 5.65
N MET A 26 1.74 -4.07 4.55
CA MET A 26 2.21 -4.71 3.32
C MET A 26 3.41 -3.95 2.72
N CYS A 27 3.35 -2.62 2.67
CA CYS A 27 4.45 -1.78 2.17
C CYS A 27 5.71 -1.93 3.02
N LYS A 28 5.57 -2.00 4.36
CA LYS A 28 6.68 -2.20 5.30
C LYS A 28 7.46 -3.48 5.03
N ILE A 29 6.78 -4.59 4.75
CA ILE A 29 7.43 -5.89 4.44
C ILE A 29 8.34 -5.80 3.21
N ILE A 30 7.96 -5.00 2.21
CA ILE A 30 8.69 -4.86 0.95
C ILE A 30 9.61 -3.64 0.88
N THR A 31 9.91 -3.00 2.02
CA THR A 31 10.76 -1.80 2.11
C THR A 31 12.12 -1.97 1.45
N TYR A 32 12.71 -3.17 1.51
CA TYR A 32 14.00 -3.50 0.88
C TYR A 32 14.02 -3.28 -0.65
N ARG A 33 12.86 -3.21 -1.31
CA ARG A 33 12.73 -2.90 -2.75
C ARG A 33 12.82 -1.40 -3.05
N GLY A 34 12.49 -0.55 -2.09
CA GLY A 34 12.41 0.91 -2.24
C GLY A 34 12.52 1.61 -0.88
N PRO A 35 13.75 1.89 -0.41
CA PRO A 35 13.99 2.47 0.91
C PRO A 35 13.67 3.96 0.99
N ASP A 36 13.63 4.67 -0.15
CA ASP A 36 13.65 6.14 -0.16
C ASP A 36 12.29 6.76 0.20
N GLU A 37 11.21 6.28 -0.44
CA GLU A 37 9.87 6.86 -0.23
C GLU A 37 8.77 5.79 -0.24
N GLN A 38 7.62 6.16 0.31
CA GLN A 38 6.38 5.37 0.28
C GLN A 38 5.22 6.25 -0.20
N GLY A 39 4.36 5.66 -1.04
CA GLY A 39 3.07 6.25 -1.40
C GLY A 39 1.95 5.24 -1.15
N THR A 40 0.78 5.71 -0.74
CA THR A 40 -0.42 4.89 -0.55
C THR A 40 -1.65 5.64 -1.03
N ALA A 41 -2.58 4.91 -1.65
CA ALA A 41 -3.88 5.41 -2.07
C ALA A 41 -4.95 4.36 -1.75
N VAL A 42 -6.05 4.81 -1.14
CA VAL A 42 -7.23 3.98 -0.88
C VAL A 42 -8.43 4.66 -1.52
N GLU A 43 -9.01 4.01 -2.52
CA GLU A 43 -10.11 4.56 -3.30
C GLU A 43 -11.18 3.49 -3.53
N GLY A 44 -12.43 3.78 -3.13
CA GLY A 44 -13.52 2.83 -3.23
C GLY A 44 -13.19 1.52 -2.51
N ARG A 45 -13.01 0.43 -3.27
CA ARG A 45 -12.58 -0.90 -2.77
C ARG A 45 -11.08 -1.17 -2.91
N ALA A 46 -10.37 -0.36 -3.68
CA ALA A 46 -8.96 -0.57 -3.98
C ALA A 46 -8.08 0.09 -2.92
N ALA A 47 -7.02 -0.62 -2.54
CA ALA A 47 -5.92 -0.09 -1.75
C ALA A 47 -4.62 -0.42 -2.49
N LEU A 48 -3.85 0.60 -2.85
CA LEU A 48 -2.61 0.48 -3.60
C LEU A 48 -1.50 1.27 -2.90
N GLY A 49 -0.33 0.66 -2.79
CA GLY A 49 0.85 1.27 -2.19
C GLY A 49 2.12 0.97 -2.98
N MET A 50 3.09 1.86 -2.85
CA MET A 50 4.38 1.78 -3.51
C MET A 50 5.53 2.03 -2.53
N ARG A 51 6.68 1.41 -2.79
CA ARG A 51 7.98 1.68 -2.18
C ARG A 51 8.93 2.12 -3.29
N ARG A 52 9.44 3.35 -3.22
CA ARG A 52 10.28 3.95 -4.26
C ARG A 52 11.76 3.70 -4.00
N LEU A 53 12.48 3.32 -5.04
CA LEU A 53 13.93 3.44 -5.13
C LEU A 53 14.21 4.54 -6.16
N SER A 54 14.79 5.65 -5.73
CA SER A 54 15.11 6.83 -6.52
C SER A 54 16.46 6.62 -7.21
N ILE A 55 16.38 6.24 -8.49
CA ILE A 55 17.52 6.09 -9.41
C ILE A 55 17.22 6.83 -10.71
#